data_AF-A0A9E5U0I1-F1
#
_entry.id   AF-A0A9E5U0I1-F1
#
_cell.length_a   1.000
_cell.length_b   1.000
_cell.length_c   1.000
_cell.angle_alpha   90.00
_cell.angle_beta   90.00
_cell.angle_gamma   90.00
#
_symmetry.space_group_name_H-M   'P 1'
#
loop_
_entity.id
_entity.type
_entity.pdbx_description
1 polymer ?
#
loop_
_entity_poly.entity_id
_entity_poly.type
_entity_poly.pdbx_seq_one_letter_code
_entity_poly.pdbx_strand_id
1 'polypeptide(L)'
;MTWSSALRKYRRSRPNMLLYWSFMQRLIGLGIRCFNFGRCTPGSGTHEFKRQWGGADVPLPWLQWSSQGLSATPSPERRVYSLGAAVWRRFPRLLVDRLGPILARRIP
;
A
#
# COMPACT_ATOMS: atom_id res chain seq x y z
N MET A 1 -13.96 5.29 4.30
CA MET A 1 -13.52 4.98 2.91
C MET A 1 -12.47 3.90 2.97
N THR A 2 -12.68 2.77 2.32
CA THR A 2 -11.73 1.64 2.32
C THR A 2 -10.76 1.69 1.15
N TRP A 3 -11.20 2.22 0.00
CA TRP A 3 -10.39 2.34 -1.22
C TRP A 3 -10.74 3.63 -1.95
N SER A 4 -9.75 4.23 -2.61
CA SER A 4 -9.95 5.32 -3.57
C SER A 4 -8.98 5.17 -4.72
N SER A 5 -9.43 5.53 -5.92
CA SER A 5 -8.59 5.53 -7.10
C SER A 5 -9.10 6.56 -8.10
N ALA A 6 -8.22 6.96 -9.01
CA ALA A 6 -8.56 7.84 -10.10
C ALA A 6 -7.85 7.40 -11.36
N LEU A 7 -8.48 7.61 -12.51
CA LEU A 7 -7.85 7.36 -13.81
C LEU A 7 -6.59 8.22 -13.95
N ARG A 8 -5.52 7.63 -14.51
CA ARG A 8 -4.23 8.31 -14.69
C ARG A 8 -4.35 9.63 -15.45
N LYS A 9 -5.27 9.72 -16.42
CA LYS A 9 -5.54 10.94 -17.20
C LYS A 9 -5.96 12.15 -16.34
N TYR A 10 -6.55 11.91 -15.16
CA TYR A 10 -7.00 12.97 -14.24
C TYR A 10 -6.06 13.22 -13.08
N ARG A 11 -4.84 12.66 -13.08
CA ARG A 11 -3.89 12.82 -11.96
C ARG A 11 -3.60 14.29 -11.64
N ARG A 12 -3.49 15.15 -12.66
CA ARG A 12 -3.24 16.60 -12.49
C ARG A 12 -4.35 17.32 -11.73
N SER A 13 -5.60 16.88 -11.89
CA SER A 13 -6.77 17.45 -11.21
C SER A 13 -6.92 16.97 -9.76
N ARG A 14 -6.06 16.03 -9.31
CA ARG A 14 -6.03 15.49 -7.94
C ARG A 14 -7.43 15.11 -7.39
N PRO A 15 -8.28 14.36 -8.14
CA PRO A 15 -9.66 14.09 -7.74
C PRO A 15 -9.78 13.36 -6.40
N ASN A 16 -8.78 12.57 -6.02
CA ASN A 16 -8.76 11.94 -4.69
C ASN A 16 -8.67 12.99 -3.57
N MET A 17 -7.95 14.10 -3.74
CA MET A 17 -7.92 15.15 -2.72
C MET A 17 -9.31 15.75 -2.51
N LEU A 18 -10.01 16.06 -3.61
CA LEU A 18 -11.38 16.55 -3.56
C LEU A 18 -12.33 15.53 -2.92
N LEU A 19 -12.22 14.26 -3.30
CA LEU A 19 -13.03 13.18 -2.74
C LEU A 19 -12.89 13.10 -1.20
N TYR A 20 -11.66 13.10 -0.69
CA TYR A 20 -11.41 13.06 0.75
C TYR A 20 -11.89 14.35 1.44
N TRP A 21 -11.68 15.52 0.82
CA TRP A 21 -12.12 16.80 1.34
C TRP A 21 -13.64 16.83 1.53
N SER A 22 -14.40 16.55 0.46
CA SER A 22 -15.86 16.56 0.49
C SER A 22 -16.41 15.51 1.46
N PHE A 23 -15.75 14.36 1.56
CA PHE A 23 -16.15 13.32 2.52
C PHE A 23 -15.94 13.77 3.97
N MET A 24 -14.77 14.33 4.29
CA MET A 24 -14.51 14.86 5.64
C MET A 24 -15.42 16.03 5.98
N GLN A 25 -15.66 16.94 5.05
CA GLN A 25 -16.60 18.06 5.24
C GLN A 25 -18.00 17.56 5.62
N ARG A 26 -18.51 16.55 4.91
CA ARG A 26 -19.81 15.94 5.22
C ARG A 26 -19.81 15.30 6.60
N LEU A 27 -18.77 14.55 6.96
CA LEU A 27 -18.67 13.90 8.27
C LEU A 27 -18.61 14.92 9.43
N ILE A 28 -17.90 16.03 9.24
CA ILE A 28 -17.86 17.14 10.20
C ILE A 28 -19.25 17.74 10.39
N GLY A 29 -20.02 17.92 9.31
CA GLY A 29 -21.41 18.36 9.37
C GLY A 29 -22.34 17.40 10.12
N LEU A 30 -22.00 16.11 10.16
CA LEU A 30 -22.69 15.09 10.95
C LEU A 30 -22.16 14.99 12.41
N GLY A 31 -21.29 15.91 12.84
CA GLY A 31 -20.75 15.92 14.19
C GLY A 31 -19.59 14.95 14.42
N ILE A 32 -19.13 14.22 13.40
CA ILE A 32 -18.00 13.30 13.53
C ILE A 32 -16.70 14.11 13.69
N ARG A 33 -15.85 13.69 14.65
CA ARG A 33 -14.61 14.38 15.01
C ARG A 33 -13.34 13.60 14.70
N CYS A 34 -13.45 12.31 14.41
CA CYS A 34 -12.32 11.43 14.17
C CYS A 34 -12.39 10.86 12.76
N PHE A 35 -11.27 10.95 12.03
CA PHE A 35 -11.10 10.34 10.73
C PHE A 35 -9.88 9.44 10.74
N ASN A 36 -10.07 8.15 10.48
CA ASN A 36 -8.98 7.18 10.41
C ASN A 36 -8.69 6.82 8.95
N PHE A 37 -7.50 7.19 8.47
CA PHE A 37 -7.03 6.86 7.12
C PHE A 37 -6.58 5.40 6.94
N GLY A 38 -6.63 4.61 8.00
CA GLY A 38 -6.14 3.24 8.04
C GLY A 38 -4.61 3.15 8.00
N ARG A 39 -4.12 1.94 7.84
CA ARG A 39 -2.69 1.59 7.91
C ARG A 39 -1.92 2.05 6.68
N CYS A 40 -0.63 2.35 6.86
CA CYS A 40 0.33 2.52 5.77
C CYS A 40 1.75 2.30 6.29
N THR A 41 2.68 2.03 5.38
CA THR A 41 4.11 1.98 5.68
C THR A 41 4.64 3.41 5.88
N PRO A 42 5.38 3.71 6.96
CA PRO A 42 6.05 4.99 7.16
C PRO A 42 6.96 5.35 5.98
N GLY A 43 6.98 6.61 5.56
CA GLY A 43 7.78 7.11 4.44
C GLY A 43 7.24 6.76 3.04
N SER A 44 6.19 5.95 2.93
CA SER A 44 5.57 5.64 1.64
C SER A 44 4.82 6.83 1.05
N GLY A 45 4.57 6.84 -0.27
CA GLY A 45 3.74 7.89 -0.89
C GLY A 45 2.31 7.94 -0.35
N THR A 46 1.78 6.81 0.16
CA THR A 46 0.48 6.78 0.84
C THR A 46 0.55 7.42 2.23
N HIS A 47 1.67 7.24 2.94
CA HIS A 47 1.90 7.93 4.22
C HIS A 47 1.98 9.44 4.02
N GLU A 48 2.76 9.90 3.03
CA GLU A 48 2.87 11.32 2.71
C GLU A 48 1.52 11.95 2.28
N PHE A 49 0.70 11.22 1.52
CA PHE A 49 -0.66 11.65 1.20
C PHE A 49 -1.51 11.87 2.45
N LYS A 50 -1.43 10.98 3.44
CA LYS A 50 -2.21 11.07 4.70
C LYS A 50 -1.70 12.21 5.59
N ARG A 51 -0.38 12.39 5.68
CA ARG A 51 0.24 13.45 6.49
C ARG A 51 -0.21 14.85 6.09
N GLN A 52 -0.47 15.08 4.80
CA GLN A 52 -0.96 16.36 4.29
C GLN A 52 -2.31 16.80 4.90
N TRP A 53 -3.07 15.88 5.50
CA TRP A 53 -4.34 16.18 6.17
C TRP A 53 -4.19 16.56 7.65
N GLY A 54 -2.97 16.63 8.18
CA GLY A 54 -2.72 17.00 9.58
C GLY A 54 -3.03 15.89 10.59
N GLY A 55 -3.17 14.65 10.14
CA GLY A 55 -3.37 13.51 11.04
C GLY A 55 -2.12 13.16 11.86
N ALA A 56 -2.31 12.52 13.00
CA ALA A 56 -1.23 11.96 13.82
C ALA A 56 -0.97 10.50 13.47
N ASP A 57 0.31 10.12 13.40
CA ASP A 57 0.71 8.73 13.21
C ASP A 57 0.59 7.97 14.54
N VAL A 58 -0.07 6.81 14.49
CA VAL A 58 -0.15 5.87 15.62
C VAL A 58 0.65 4.63 15.25
N PRO A 59 1.78 4.35 15.92
CA PRO A 59 2.56 3.13 15.68
C PRO A 59 1.70 1.90 15.94
N LEU A 60 1.76 0.94 15.00
CA LEU A 60 1.04 -0.32 15.12
C LEU A 60 2.05 -1.46 15.27
N PRO A 61 2.03 -2.22 16.38
CA PRO A 61 2.87 -3.40 16.53
C PRO A 61 2.37 -4.51 15.60
N TRP A 62 3.23 -4.97 14.70
CA TRP A 62 2.96 -6.14 13.86
C TRP A 62 3.56 -7.37 14.52
N LEU A 63 2.71 -8.14 15.20
CA LEU A 63 3.10 -9.45 15.71
C LEU A 63 3.08 -10.44 14.56
N GLN A 64 4.19 -11.15 14.37
CA GLN A 64 4.30 -12.21 13.39
C GLN A 64 4.77 -13.47 14.07
N TRP A 65 4.07 -14.56 13.77
CA TRP A 65 4.50 -15.89 14.16
C TRP A 65 5.38 -16.46 13.07
N SER A 66 6.56 -16.94 13.45
CA SER A 66 7.53 -17.54 12.54
C SER A 66 7.99 -18.87 13.13
N SER A 67 7.65 -19.97 12.48
CA SER A 67 7.98 -21.32 12.94
C SER A 67 9.49 -21.61 12.96
N GLN A 68 10.28 -20.83 12.21
CA GLN A 68 11.72 -21.03 12.04
C GLN A 68 12.57 -19.89 12.66
N GLY A 69 11.99 -19.02 13.49
CA GLY A 69 12.71 -17.89 14.09
C GLY A 69 13.14 -16.81 13.07
N LEU A 70 12.62 -16.84 11.84
CA LEU A 70 12.84 -15.80 10.85
C LEU A 70 12.29 -14.47 11.38
N SER A 71 13.17 -13.49 11.51
CA SER A 71 12.96 -12.27 12.30
C SER A 71 12.13 -11.19 11.59
N ALA A 72 11.75 -11.39 10.32
CA ALA A 72 11.02 -10.38 9.57
C ALA A 72 10.26 -10.96 8.37
N THR A 73 9.10 -10.38 8.08
CA THR A 73 8.34 -10.59 6.84
C THR A 73 9.23 -10.36 5.62
N PRO A 74 9.06 -11.14 4.54
CA PRO A 74 9.57 -10.77 3.23
C PRO A 74 9.11 -9.34 2.86
N SER A 75 10.02 -8.37 2.92
CA SER A 75 9.75 -7.01 2.44
C SER A 75 10.15 -6.90 0.97
N PRO A 76 9.26 -6.41 0.07
CA PRO A 76 9.59 -6.15 -1.33
C PRO A 76 10.79 -5.20 -1.52
N GLU A 77 11.12 -4.40 -0.50
CA GLU A 77 12.23 -3.46 -0.51
C GLU A 77 13.60 -4.13 -0.34
N ARG A 78 13.64 -5.38 0.16
CA ARG A 78 14.91 -6.13 0.25
C ARG A 78 15.47 -6.34 -1.15
N ARG A 79 16.77 -6.06 -1.30
CA ARG A 79 17.49 -6.10 -2.59
C ARG A 79 17.31 -7.40 -3.37
N VAL A 80 17.24 -8.54 -2.67
CA VAL A 80 17.05 -9.87 -3.30
C VAL A 80 15.68 -9.96 -4.00
N TYR A 81 14.61 -9.49 -3.35
CA TYR A 81 13.27 -9.51 -3.95
C TYR A 81 13.11 -8.45 -5.04
N SER A 82 13.70 -7.26 -4.88
CA SER A 82 13.63 -6.22 -5.91
C SER A 82 14.40 -6.59 -7.18
N LEU A 83 15.56 -7.24 -7.06
CA LEU A 83 16.28 -7.82 -8.19
C LEU A 83 15.51 -8.96 -8.85
N GLY A 84 14.94 -9.87 -8.06
CA GLY A 84 14.09 -10.96 -8.56
C GLY A 84 12.90 -10.42 -9.37
N ALA A 85 12.19 -9.42 -8.85
CA ALA A 85 11.10 -8.76 -9.56
C ALA A 85 11.57 -8.02 -10.83
N ALA A 86 12.76 -7.39 -10.81
CA ALA A 86 13.31 -6.72 -11.98
C ALA A 86 13.63 -7.70 -13.10
N VAL A 87 14.22 -8.85 -12.77
CA VAL A 87 14.50 -9.93 -13.73
C VAL A 87 13.20 -10.55 -14.22
N TRP A 88 12.27 -10.87 -13.32
CA TRP A 88 10.98 -11.47 -13.66
C TRP A 88 10.16 -10.65 -14.66
N ARG A 89 10.14 -9.32 -14.52
CA ARG A 89 9.45 -8.40 -15.46
C ARG A 89 9.99 -8.45 -16.90
N ARG A 90 11.19 -8.99 -17.12
CA ARG A 90 11.80 -9.13 -18.46
C ARG A 90 11.51 -10.48 -19.11
N PHE A 91 10.91 -11.43 -18.40
CA PHE A 91 10.61 -12.74 -18.97
C PHE A 91 9.48 -12.67 -20.02
N PRO A 92 9.57 -13.45 -21.10
CA PRO A 92 8.46 -13.67 -22.03
C PRO A 92 7.21 -14.17 -21.30
N ARG A 93 6.04 -13.68 -21.72
CA ARG A 93 4.75 -14.02 -21.12
C ARG A 93 4.52 -15.53 -20.99
N LEU A 94 4.90 -16.32 -22.00
CA LEU A 94 4.76 -17.78 -21.98
C LEU A 94 5.51 -18.45 -20.82
N LEU A 95 6.68 -17.93 -20.45
CA LEU A 95 7.46 -18.45 -19.33
C LEU A 95 6.86 -18.00 -17.99
N VAL A 96 6.42 -16.74 -17.91
CA VAL A 96 5.74 -16.22 -16.72
C VAL A 96 4.46 -17.01 -16.43
N ASP A 97 3.65 -17.30 -17.44
CA ASP A 97 2.38 -18.03 -17.30
C ASP A 97 2.60 -19.48 -16.82
N ARG A 98 3.69 -20.13 -17.26
CA ARG A 98 4.03 -21.51 -16.86
C ARG A 98 4.72 -21.59 -15.49
N LEU A 99 5.70 -20.71 -15.25
CA LEU A 99 6.55 -20.75 -14.05
C LEU A 99 5.96 -19.97 -12.87
N GLY A 100 5.14 -18.96 -13.14
CA GLY A 100 4.54 -18.08 -12.13
C GLY A 100 3.78 -18.85 -11.04
N PRO A 101 2.84 -19.75 -11.38
CA PRO A 101 2.09 -20.52 -10.37
C PRO A 101 2.96 -21.47 -9.53
N ILE A 102 4.11 -21.92 -10.06
CA ILE A 102 5.04 -22.81 -9.34
C ILE A 102 5.86 -21.98 -8.34
N LEU A 103 6.37 -20.83 -8.78
CA LEU A 103 7.17 -19.94 -7.94
C LEU A 103 6.33 -19.24 -6.87
N ALA A 104 5.10 -18.79 -7.19
CA ALA A 104 4.21 -18.14 -6.23
C ALA A 104 3.90 -19.04 -5.02
N ARG A 105 3.84 -20.36 -5.22
CA ARG A 105 3.64 -21.34 -4.14
C ARG A 105 4.87 -21.55 -3.24
N ARG A 106 6.05 -21.10 -3.67
CA ARG A 106 7.32 -21.28 -2.95
C ARG A 106 7.84 -19.99 -2.31
N ILE A 107 7.19 -18.86 -2.56
CA ILE A 107 7.50 -17.60 -1.89
C ILE A 107 6.78 -17.63 -0.52
N PRO A 108 7.50 -17.43 0.59
CA PRO A 108 6.90 -17.37 1.92
C PRO A 108 6.00 -16.15 2.11
#